data_AF-A0A841K831-F1
#
_entry.id   AF-A0A841K831-F1
#
_cell.length_a   1.000
_cell.length_b   1.000
_cell.length_c   1.000
_cell.angle_alpha   90.00
_cell.angle_beta   90.00
_cell.angle_gamma   90.00
#
_symmetry.space_group_name_H-M   'P 1'
#
loop_
_entity.id
_entity.type
_entity.pdbx_description
1 polymer ?
#
loop_
_entity_poly.entity_id
_entity_poly.type
_entity_poly.pdbx_seq_one_letter_code
_entity_poly.pdbx_strand_id
1 'polypeptide(L)' 'MAKEEHIPSRRTGKTSLGAKVFSYYTQEERKLLEKAAKLERRSLSSFVALAALDRAQRIIAGK' A
#
# COMPACT_ATOMS: atom_id res chain seq x y z
N MET A 1 23.79 4.00 0.94
CA MET A 1 22.68 3.77 -0.01
C MET A 1 21.63 2.96 0.71
N ALA A 2 20.45 3.53 0.96
CA ALA A 2 19.39 2.84 1.67
C ALA A 2 19.00 1.61 0.86
N LYS A 3 19.07 0.42 1.47
CA LYS A 3 18.41 -0.76 0.91
C LYS A 3 16.94 -0.38 0.78
N GLU A 4 16.50 -0.09 -0.44
CA GLU A 4 15.08 -0.13 -0.75
C GLU A 4 14.63 -1.52 -0.33
N GLU A 5 13.89 -1.60 0.77
CA GLU A 5 13.21 -2.82 1.17
C GLU A 5 12.27 -3.16 0.02
N HIS A 6 12.77 -4.00 -0.89
CA HIS A 6 12.06 -4.39 -2.09
C HIS A 6 10.80 -5.13 -1.65
N ILE A 7 9.68 -4.41 -1.62
CA ILE A 7 8.38 -5.00 -1.34
C ILE A 7 8.08 -5.96 -2.49
N PRO A 8 8.03 -7.28 -2.26
CA PRO A 8 7.88 -8.26 -3.32
C PRO A 8 6.56 -8.02 -4.06
N SER A 9 6.60 -8.17 -5.39
CA SER A 9 5.37 -8.10 -6.19
C SER A 9 4.36 -9.14 -5.69
N ARG A 10 3.15 -8.66 -5.38
CA ARG A 10 2.02 -9.50 -4.96
C ARG A 10 1.60 -10.53 -6.01
N ARG A 11 2.03 -10.38 -7.27
CA ARG A 11 1.80 -11.38 -8.34
C ARG A 11 2.74 -12.57 -8.28
N THR A 12 3.95 -12.41 -7.72
CA THR A 12 5.00 -13.45 -7.72
C THR A 12 5.13 -14.16 -6.36
N GLY A 13 4.45 -13.67 -5.33
CA GLY A 13 4.40 -14.32 -4.02
C GLY A 13 3.57 -15.60 -4.08
N LYS A 14 4.21 -16.76 -3.86
CA LYS A 14 3.53 -18.06 -3.67
C LYS A 14 2.76 -18.15 -2.34
N THR A 15 2.79 -17.10 -1.52
CA THR A 15 2.06 -17.02 -0.27
C THR A 15 0.60 -16.64 -0.53
N SER A 16 -0.32 -17.45 0.00
CA SER A 16 -1.74 -17.11 0.02
C SER A 16 -1.91 -15.71 0.62
N LEU A 17 -2.79 -14.88 0.01
CA LEU A 17 -3.23 -13.60 0.58
C LEU A 17 -3.98 -13.90 1.89
N GLY A 18 -3.23 -14.13 2.97
CA GLY A 18 -3.71 -14.80 4.18
C GLY A 18 -4.68 -13.98 5.03
N ALA A 19 -4.78 -12.67 4.79
CA ALA A 19 -5.74 -11.81 5.47
C ALA A 19 -6.23 -10.70 4.53
N LYS A 20 -7.55 -10.64 4.31
CA LYS A 20 -8.20 -9.50 3.67
C LYS A 20 -8.48 -8.44 4.73
N VAL A 21 -8.09 -7.21 4.45
CA VAL A 21 -8.44 -6.04 5.26
C VAL A 21 -9.49 -5.25 4.51
N PHE A 22 -10.60 -4.96 5.17
CA PHE A 22 -11.61 -4.02 4.67
C PHE A 22 -11.35 -2.65 5.29
N SER A 23 -11.32 -1.62 4.44
CA SER A 23 -11.19 -0.23 4.87
C SER A 23 -12.39 0.54 4.33
N TYR A 24 -13.02 1.31 5.21
CA TYR A 24 -14.13 2.19 4.86
C TYR A 24 -13.60 3.60 4.64
N TYR A 25 -14.13 4.26 3.61
CA TYR A 25 -13.75 5.62 3.24
C TYR A 25 -15.00 6.47 3.07
N THR A 26 -14.90 7.74 3.40
CA THR A 26 -15.83 8.74 2.89
C THR A 26 -15.67 8.88 1.37
N GLN A 27 -16.63 9.52 0.70
CA GLN A 27 -16.52 9.76 -0.74
C GLN A 27 -15.32 10.66 -1.08
N GLU A 28 -15.00 11.63 -0.22
CA GLU A 28 -13.91 12.56 -0.43
C GLU A 28 -12.55 11.87 -0.28
N GLU A 29 -12.37 11.07 0.76
CA GLU A 29 -11.18 10.24 0.97
C GLU A 29 -10.96 9.30 -0.21
N ARG A 30 -12.02 8.62 -0.68
CA ARG A 30 -11.92 7.73 -1.83
C ARG A 30 -11.47 8.44 -3.10
N LYS A 31 -12.07 9.60 -3.42
CA LYS A 31 -11.68 10.41 -4.59
C LYS A 31 -10.21 10.83 -4.53
N LEU A 32 -9.74 11.24 -3.35
CA LEU A 32 -8.35 11.62 -3.14
C LEU A 32 -7.40 10.44 -3.37
N LEU A 33 -7.69 9.29 -2.77
CA LEU A 33 -6.88 8.08 -2.90
C LEU A 33 -6.87 7.54 -4.34
N GLU A 34 -8.02 7.56 -5.04
CA GLU A 34 -8.10 7.15 -6.44
C GLU A 34 -7.26 8.07 -7.35
N LYS A 35 -7.29 9.39 -7.11
CA LYS A 35 -6.46 10.34 -7.85
C LYS A 35 -4.97 10.06 -7.62
N ALA A 36 -4.56 9.85 -6.38
CA ALA A 36 -3.17 9.52 -6.04
C ALA A 36 -2.72 8.19 -6.66
N ALA A 37 -3.53 7.14 -6.54
CA ALA A 37 -3.26 5.82 -7.13
C ALA A 37 -3.09 5.90 -8.66
N LYS A 38 -3.90 6.72 -9.33
CA LYS A 38 -3.79 6.95 -10.78
C LYS A 38 -2.48 7.63 -11.16
N LEU A 39 -2.02 8.61 -10.37
CA LEU A 39 -0.73 9.29 -10.61
C LEU A 39 0.45 8.31 -10.48
N GLU A 40 0.37 7.36 -9.54
CA GLU A 40 1.37 6.30 -9.39
C GLU A 40 1.22 5.13 -10.38
N ARG A 41 0.22 5.15 -11.27
CA ARG A 41 -0.11 4.05 -12.19
C ARG A 41 -0.36 2.71 -11.48
N ARG A 42 -1.02 2.76 -10.31
CA ARG A 42 -1.35 1.59 -9.48
C ARG A 42 -2.87 1.45 -9.31
N SER A 43 -3.33 0.23 -8.98
CA SER A 43 -4.69 0.05 -8.48
C SER A 43 -4.84 0.68 -7.09
N LEU A 44 -6.06 1.11 -6.73
CA LEU A 44 -6.35 1.67 -5.40
C LEU A 44 -5.91 0.72 -4.27
N SER A 45 -6.20 -0.57 -4.40
CA SER A 45 -5.82 -1.59 -3.40
C SER A 45 -4.31 -1.78 -3.28
N SER A 46 -3.57 -1.69 -4.38
CA SER A 46 -2.11 -1.76 -4.34
C SER A 46 -1.53 -0.49 -3.74
N PHE A 47 -2.07 0.67 -4.09
CA PHE A 47 -1.63 1.97 -3.58
C PHE A 47 -1.78 2.07 -2.07
N VAL A 48 -2.99 1.84 -1.55
CA VAL A 48 -3.29 1.89 -0.11
C VAL A 48 -2.37 0.97 0.67
N ALA A 49 -2.18 -0.23 0.17
CA ALA A 49 -1.46 -1.23 0.93
C ALA A 49 0.08 -1.02 0.88
N LEU A 50 0.61 -0.36 -0.15
CA LEU A 50 2.01 0.09 -0.16
C LEU A 50 2.22 1.29 0.75
N ALA A 51 1.30 2.26 0.73
CA ALA A 51 1.33 3.40 1.65
C ALA A 51 1.25 2.95 3.12
N ALA A 52 0.41 1.96 3.42
CA ALA A 52 0.32 1.36 4.75
C ALA A 52 1.63 0.68 5.17
N LEU A 53 2.30 -0.03 4.25
CA LEU A 53 3.60 -0.67 4.51
C LEU A 53 4.70 0.36 4.77
N ASP A 54 4.81 1.39 3.93
CA ASP A 54 5.80 2.47 4.12
C ASP A 54 5.60 3.17 5.47
N ARG A 55 4.34 3.50 5.83
CA ARG A 55 4.06 4.09 7.14
C ARG A 55 4.39 3.14 8.30
N ALA A 56 4.05 1.86 8.18
CA ALA A 56 4.35 0.87 9.21
C ALA A 56 5.86 0.69 9.41
N GLN A 57 6.64 0.63 8.33
CA GLN A 57 8.10 0.55 8.38
C GLN A 57 8.71 1.74 9.11
N ARG A 58 8.22 2.97 8.85
CA ARG A 58 8.69 4.18 9.56
C ARG A 58 8.41 4.10 11.06
N ILE A 59 7.20 3.70 11.45
CA ILE A 59 6.81 3.53 12.87
C ILE A 59 7.71 2.49 13.54
N ILE A 60 7.93 1.34 12.92
CA ILE A 60 8.80 0.27 13.45
C ILE A 60 10.25 0.75 13.58
N ALA A 61 10.73 1.57 12.63
CA ALA A 61 12.06 2.17 12.67
C ALA A 61 12.18 3.33 13.68
N GLY A 62 11.12 3.69 14.40
CA GLY A 62 11.10 4.80 15.35
C GLY A 62 11.17 6.19 14.71
N LYS A 63 10.69 6.33 13.46
CA LYS A 63 10.69 7.58 12.68
C LYS A 63 9.29 8.11 12.39
#